data_AF-A0A7C5T7E6-F1
#
_entry.id   AF-A0A7C5T7E6-F1
#
_cell.length_a   1.000
_cell.length_b   1.000
_cell.length_c   1.000
_cell.angle_alpha   90.00
_cell.angle_beta   90.00
_cell.angle_gamma   90.00
#
_symmetry.space_group_name_H-M   'P 1'
#
loop_
_entity.id
_entity.type
_entity.pdbx_description
1 polymer ?
#
loop_
_entity_poly.entity_id
_entity_poly.type
_entity_poly.pdbx_seq_one_letter_code
_entity_poly.pdbx_strand_id
1 'polypeptide(L)'
;MKCVSREVFVKVQEGTNPEWGKPPSQRPTEEHIRYSLVLLDKPRGPSSHEVAAWVKKILGVERAGHAGTLDPKVSGVLPIA
;
A
#
# COMPACT_ATOMS: atom_id res chain seq x y z
N MET A 1 6.39 -13.83 13.58
CA MET A 1 6.10 -12.44 13.98
C MET A 1 5.05 -12.47 15.07
N LYS A 2 5.30 -11.87 16.25
CA LYS A 2 4.25 -11.69 17.26
C LYS A 2 3.45 -10.45 16.89
N CYS A 3 2.23 -10.64 16.40
CA CYS A 3 1.26 -9.56 16.31
C CYS A 3 0.87 -9.20 17.75
N VAL A 4 1.28 -8.03 18.23
CA VAL A 4 0.89 -7.55 19.55
C VAL A 4 -0.57 -7.11 19.46
N SER A 5 -1.45 -7.77 20.21
CA SER A 5 -2.85 -7.38 20.32
C SER A 5 -2.93 -6.02 21.01
N ARG A 6 -3.64 -5.08 20.39
CA ARG A 6 -3.97 -3.80 21.01
C ARG A 6 -5.33 -3.92 21.66
N GLU A 7 -5.46 -3.39 22.87
CA GLU A 7 -6.77 -3.17 23.48
C GLU A 7 -7.45 -1.98 22.81
N VAL A 8 -8.73 -2.13 22.50
CA VAL A 8 -9.55 -1.07 21.90
C VAL A 8 -10.65 -0.72 22.90
N PHE A 9 -10.61 0.51 23.43
CA PHE A 9 -11.65 1.03 24.31
C PHE A 9 -12.73 1.71 23.48
N VAL A 10 -13.93 1.13 23.46
CA VAL A 10 -15.08 1.66 22.72
C VAL A 10 -15.80 2.70 23.58
N LYS A 11 -15.80 3.95 23.12
CA LYS A 11 -16.50 5.05 23.82
C LYS A 11 -18.02 5.00 23.63
N VAL A 12 -18.46 4.67 22.42
CA VAL A 12 -19.89 4.60 22.02
C VAL A 12 -20.04 3.46 21.03
N GLN A 13 -21.13 2.69 21.13
CA GLN A 13 -21.45 1.62 20.21
C GLN A 13 -22.58 2.06 19.28
N GLU A 14 -22.21 2.57 18.12
CA GLU A 14 -23.13 3.02 17.06
C GLU A 14 -22.75 2.39 15.71
N GLY A 15 -23.73 2.28 14.82
CA GLY A 15 -23.53 1.77 13.47
C GLY A 15 -23.02 2.85 12.50
N THR A 16 -22.62 2.41 11.31
CA THR A 16 -22.35 3.30 10.17
C THR A 16 -23.33 3.01 9.04
N ASN A 17 -23.67 4.02 8.23
CA ASN A 17 -24.60 3.86 7.11
C ASN A 17 -23.96 2.96 6.02
N PRO A 18 -24.57 1.81 5.66
CA PRO A 18 -24.01 0.92 4.65
C PRO A 18 -23.96 1.51 3.23
N GLU A 19 -24.71 2.59 2.96
CA GLU A 19 -24.67 3.29 1.67
C GLU A 19 -23.38 4.10 1.47
N TRP A 20 -22.63 4.37 2.54
CA TRP A 20 -21.45 5.23 2.49
C TRP A 20 -20.15 4.43 2.59
N GLY A 21 -19.36 4.49 1.53
CA GLY A 21 -18.12 3.73 1.43
C GLY A 21 -18.36 2.24 1.19
N LYS A 22 -17.36 1.42 1.48
CA LYS A 22 -17.40 -0.03 1.32
C LYS A 22 -16.27 -0.70 2.12
N PRO A 23 -16.45 -1.94 2.57
CA PRO A 23 -15.36 -2.72 3.15
C PRO A 23 -14.14 -2.77 2.22
N PRO A 24 -12.89 -2.68 2.71
CA PRO A 24 -11.71 -2.66 1.86
C PRO A 24 -11.60 -3.85 0.89
N SER A 25 -12.09 -5.02 1.28
CA SER A 25 -12.12 -6.24 0.47
C SER A 25 -13.20 -6.27 -0.61
N GLN A 26 -14.13 -5.32 -0.60
CA GLN A 26 -15.26 -5.24 -1.52
C GLN A 26 -15.17 -4.00 -2.44
N ARG A 27 -13.99 -3.39 -2.53
CA ARG A 27 -13.77 -2.25 -3.44
C ARG A 27 -13.73 -2.74 -4.88
N PRO A 28 -14.18 -1.94 -5.85
CA PRO A 28 -13.93 -2.23 -7.27
C PRO A 28 -12.44 -2.12 -7.57
N THR A 29 -11.99 -2.73 -8.66
CA THR A 29 -10.58 -2.80 -9.07
C THR A 29 -9.92 -1.42 -9.15
N GLU A 30 -10.64 -0.41 -9.65
CA GLU A 30 -10.15 0.95 -9.80
C GLU A 30 -9.82 1.60 -8.44
N GLU A 31 -10.62 1.32 -7.42
CA GLU A 31 -10.38 1.77 -6.06
C GLU A 31 -9.29 0.96 -5.37
N HIS A 32 -9.15 -0.33 -5.70
CA HIS A 32 -8.00 -1.11 -5.25
C HIS A 32 -6.70 -0.50 -5.79
N ILE A 33 -6.62 -0.18 -7.08
CA ILE A 33 -5.43 0.45 -7.66
C ILE A 33 -5.16 1.81 -7.00
N ARG A 34 -6.21 2.60 -6.74
CA ARG A 34 -6.09 3.94 -6.15
C ARG A 34 -5.69 3.95 -4.66
N TYR A 35 -6.10 2.94 -3.90
CA TYR A 35 -6.01 2.95 -2.42
C TYR A 35 -5.30 1.71 -1.83
N SER A 36 -4.46 1.02 -2.59
CA SER A 36 -3.70 -0.15 -2.11
C SER A 36 -2.19 0.12 -2.05
N LEU A 37 -1.49 -0.84 -1.44
CA LEU A 37 -0.03 -0.89 -1.39
C LEU A 37 0.45 -2.04 -2.27
N VAL A 38 1.49 -1.80 -3.06
CA VAL A 38 2.24 -2.86 -3.75
C VAL A 38 3.46 -3.21 -2.91
N LEU A 39 3.49 -4.44 -2.39
CA LEU A 39 4.65 -4.98 -1.70
C LEU A 39 5.61 -5.58 -2.72
N LEU A 40 6.49 -4.74 -3.26
CA LEU A 40 7.38 -5.13 -4.34
C LEU A 40 8.68 -5.72 -3.78
N ASP A 41 9.18 -6.81 -4.36
CA ASP A 41 10.54 -7.29 -4.11
C ASP A 41 11.52 -6.56 -5.03
N LYS A 42 12.24 -5.56 -4.49
CA LYS A 42 13.10 -4.68 -5.28
C LYS A 42 14.28 -5.48 -5.81
N PRO A 43 14.55 -5.50 -7.14
CA PRO A 43 15.76 -6.11 -7.64
C PRO A 43 17.00 -5.27 -7.27
N ARG A 44 18.17 -5.91 -7.23
CA ARG A 44 19.46 -5.19 -7.16
C ARG A 44 19.75 -4.53 -8.51
N GLY A 45 20.33 -3.33 -8.49
CA GLY A 45 20.62 -2.53 -9.68
C GLY A 45 19.96 -1.15 -9.61
N PRO A 46 18.63 -1.04 -9.75
CA PRO A 46 17.94 0.24 -9.78
C PRO A 46 17.82 0.88 -8.39
N SER A 47 17.73 2.20 -8.34
CA SER A 47 17.31 2.94 -7.14
C SER A 47 15.84 2.68 -6.81
N SER A 48 15.45 2.92 -5.55
CA SER A 48 14.05 2.79 -5.13
C SER A 48 13.11 3.78 -5.86
N HIS A 49 13.62 4.96 -6.24
CA HIS A 49 12.87 5.95 -7.03
C HIS A 49 12.56 5.46 -8.45
N GLU A 50 13.53 4.84 -9.13
CA GLU A 50 13.32 4.28 -10.47
C GLU A 50 12.26 3.16 -10.44
N VAL A 51 12.32 2.30 -9.43
CA VAL A 51 11.34 1.21 -9.28
C VAL A 51 9.93 1.76 -9.02
N ALA A 52 9.77 2.78 -8.18
CA ALA A 52 8.48 3.44 -8.00
C ALA A 52 7.96 4.08 -9.31
N ALA A 53 8.85 4.68 -10.11
CA ALA A 53 8.49 5.23 -11.42
C ALA A 53 8.03 4.13 -12.41
N TRP A 54 8.64 2.94 -12.36
CA TRP A 54 8.17 1.80 -13.15
C TRP A 54 6.79 1.33 -12.73
N VAL A 55 6.52 1.19 -11.42
CA VAL A 55 5.20 0.81 -10.91
C VAL A 55 4.14 1.82 -11.34
N LYS A 56 4.43 3.12 -11.20
CA LYS A 56 3.57 4.20 -11.69
C LYS A 56 3.19 4.02 -13.16
N LYS A 57 4.19 3.74 -14.01
CA LYS A 57 4.01 3.55 -15.46
C LYS A 57 3.21 2.28 -15.78
N ILE A 58 3.50 1.16 -15.11
CA ILE A 58 2.83 -0.12 -15.34
C ILE A 58 1.34 -0.04 -14.97
N LEU A 59 1.02 0.61 -13.84
CA LEU A 59 -0.36 0.73 -13.36
C LEU A 59 -1.11 1.92 -13.95
N GLY A 60 -0.44 2.79 -14.71
CA GLY A 60 -1.06 3.98 -15.31
C GLY A 60 -1.58 5.00 -14.30
N VAL A 61 -0.99 5.05 -13.10
CA VAL A 61 -1.44 5.95 -12.02
C VAL A 61 -0.72 7.31 -12.07
N GLU A 62 -1.36 8.36 -11.54
CA GLU A 62 -0.77 9.70 -11.53
C GLU A 62 0.39 9.83 -10.54
N ARG A 63 0.36 9.08 -9.44
CA ARG A 63 1.32 9.16 -8.34
C ARG A 63 1.65 7.75 -7.86
N ALA A 64 2.92 7.55 -7.55
CA ALA A 64 3.41 6.41 -6.78
C ALA A 64 4.63 6.87 -5.97
N GLY A 65 4.77 6.40 -4.74
CA GLY A 65 5.87 6.68 -3.85
C GLY A 65 6.30 5.44 -3.08
N HIS A 66 7.56 5.37 -2.67
CA HIS A 66 8.06 4.26 -1.85
C HIS A 66 8.33 4.70 -0.41
N ALA A 67 8.24 3.76 0.51
CA ALA A 67 8.67 3.95 1.90
C ALA A 67 9.90 3.07 2.20
N GLY A 68 10.88 3.63 2.89
CA GLY A 68 12.12 2.93 3.24
C GLY A 68 13.04 2.75 2.03
N THR A 69 13.76 3.81 1.65
CA THR A 69 14.73 3.77 0.55
C THR A 69 15.70 2.60 0.73
N LEU A 70 15.73 1.71 -0.26
CA LEU A 70 16.77 0.70 -0.43
C LEU A 70 17.82 1.22 -1.42
N ASP A 71 19.08 1.10 -1.04
CA ASP A 71 20.21 1.44 -1.91
C ASP A 71 20.17 0.61 -3.21
N PRO A 72 20.76 1.10 -4.32
CA PRO A 72 20.73 0.40 -5.60
C PRO A 72 21.15 -1.07 -5.52
N LYS A 73 22.17 -1.40 -4.73
CA LYS A 73 22.70 -2.76 -4.58
C LYS A 73 21.89 -3.65 -3.61
N VAL A 74 20.87 -3.12 -2.95
CA VAL A 74 20.01 -3.84 -2.00
C VAL A 74 18.76 -4.38 -2.71
N SER A 75 18.33 -5.58 -2.33
CA SER A 75 17.06 -6.18 -2.74
C SER A 75 16.15 -6.40 -1.54
N GLY A 76 14.88 -6.73 -1.79
CA GLY A 76 13.91 -7.08 -0.75
C GLY A 76 12.67 -6.20 -0.79
N VAL A 77 11.87 -6.32 0.26
CA VAL A 77 10.54 -5.70 0.35
C VAL A 77 10.65 -4.17 0.31
N LEU A 78 10.09 -3.57 -0.73
CA LEU A 78 9.92 -2.14 -0.91
C LEU A 78 8.42 -1.82 -1.05
N PRO A 79 7.77 -1.32 0.01
CA PRO A 79 6.38 -0.88 -0.07
C PRO A 79 6.23 0.32 -1.01
N ILE A 80 5.35 0.20 -2.01
CA ILE A 80 4.95 1.27 -2.91
C ILE A 80 3.49 1.64 -2.64
N ALA A 81 3.23 2.93 -2.43
CA ALA A 81 1.91 3.54 -2.26
C ALA A 81 1.55 4.44 -3.44
#